data_AF-A0AA43D331-F1
#
_entry.id   AF-A0AA43D331-F1
#
_cell.length_a   1.000
_cell.length_b   1.000
_cell.length_c   1.000
_cell.angle_alpha   90.00
_cell.angle_beta   90.00
_cell.angle_gamma   90.00
#
_symmetry.space_group_name_H-M   'P 1'
#
loop_
_entity.id
_entity.type
_entity.pdbx_description
1 polymer ?
#
loop_
_entity_poly.entity_id
_entity_poly.type
_entity_poly.pdbx_seq_one_letter_code
_entity_poly.pdbx_strand_id
1 'polypeptide(L)'
;MLVEGNQHFSAENARRSVPSLVPGTTPKAREIAASVKLVNENPAKQSAVLLRPGGTDDEVDAVIRVADVRPVRYSVSFDNTGNEETGKYRTAFAFQNANLFDRDHVLTMQYITSPKNRNDVEVFGVGYRIPLYEQGDSIDLVAGYSTVDSGTVQNLFNVSGQGSIYAMRYNHNFRKIGDLDHRLVYGLDYRIYQNQAVPVGSTSNVIPDITVHPVSLTYGGQLRADQRDASFYVNFSQNIPGGNDGAQANFDASRLDAPATYRIWRLGGVYTYSFQDAWQFRLKVDTQYSQDPLIAPEQFGIGGAESIRGFNERYTS
;
A
#
# COMPACT_ATOMS: atom_id res chain seq x y z
N MET A 1 21.98 -10.55 -26.02
CA MET A 1 21.49 -10.04 -24.73
C MET A 1 22.10 -10.84 -23.58
N LEU A 2 23.00 -10.21 -22.84
CA LEU A 2 23.71 -10.79 -21.69
C LEU A 2 23.03 -10.36 -20.37
N VAL A 3 23.04 -11.23 -19.37
CA VAL A 3 22.62 -10.91 -17.99
C VAL A 3 23.83 -11.08 -17.08
N GLU A 4 24.10 -10.09 -16.23
CA GLU A 4 25.24 -10.07 -15.31
C GLU A 4 24.80 -9.71 -13.89
N GLY A 5 25.49 -10.25 -12.89
CA GLY A 5 25.36 -9.85 -11.48
C GLY A 5 24.22 -10.52 -10.70
N ASN A 6 23.31 -11.22 -11.38
CA ASN A 6 22.22 -11.95 -10.74
C ASN A 6 22.74 -13.14 -9.91
N GLN A 7 22.42 -13.19 -8.62
CA GLN A 7 22.79 -14.28 -7.71
C GLN A 7 21.57 -15.02 -7.17
N HIS A 8 20.47 -14.30 -6.96
CA HIS A 8 19.23 -14.83 -6.37
C HIS A 8 18.06 -14.88 -7.34
N PHE A 9 18.15 -14.17 -8.47
CA PHE A 9 17.15 -14.16 -9.52
C PHE A 9 17.70 -14.88 -10.76
N SER A 10 16.87 -15.61 -11.49
CA SER A 10 17.34 -16.28 -12.69
C SER A 10 17.62 -15.29 -13.83
N ALA A 11 18.46 -15.70 -14.79
CA ALA A 11 18.65 -14.92 -16.00
C ALA A 11 17.35 -14.80 -16.82
N GLU A 12 16.43 -15.78 -16.74
CA GLU A 12 15.12 -15.70 -17.40
C GLU A 12 14.24 -14.64 -16.75
N ASN A 13 14.21 -14.58 -15.42
CA ASN A 13 13.52 -13.54 -14.67
C ASN A 13 14.03 -12.14 -15.07
N ALA A 14 15.35 -11.94 -15.09
CA ALA A 14 15.95 -10.66 -15.48
C ALA A 14 15.58 -10.24 -16.91
N ARG A 15 15.46 -11.19 -17.84
CA ARG A 15 15.01 -10.91 -19.21
C ARG A 15 13.51 -10.61 -19.28
N ARG A 16 12.68 -11.34 -18.52
CA ARG A 16 11.22 -11.12 -18.43
C ARG A 16 10.89 -9.73 -17.89
N SER A 17 11.78 -9.17 -17.07
CA SER A 17 11.68 -7.81 -16.56
C SER A 17 11.81 -6.71 -17.61
N VAL A 18 12.24 -7.02 -18.84
CA VAL A 18 12.40 -6.04 -19.95
C VAL A 18 11.88 -6.64 -21.26
N PRO A 19 10.56 -6.92 -21.38
CA PRO A 19 10.00 -7.69 -22.49
C PRO A 19 10.17 -7.03 -23.85
N SER A 20 10.34 -5.70 -23.90
CA SER A 20 10.62 -4.95 -25.12
C SER A 20 12.02 -5.16 -25.69
N LEU A 21 12.93 -5.81 -24.96
CA LEU A 21 14.32 -6.03 -25.35
C LEU A 21 14.46 -7.39 -26.05
N VAL A 22 14.06 -7.45 -27.32
CA VAL A 22 14.07 -8.68 -28.13
C VAL A 22 15.24 -8.65 -29.13
N PRO A 23 16.08 -9.71 -29.19
CA PRO A 23 17.13 -9.81 -30.20
C PRO A 23 16.60 -9.66 -31.63
N GLY A 24 17.32 -8.91 -32.47
CA GLY A 24 16.94 -8.67 -33.87
C GLY A 24 15.88 -7.57 -34.07
N THR A 25 15.46 -6.88 -33.01
CA THR A 25 14.52 -5.75 -33.10
C THR A 25 15.17 -4.46 -32.61
N THR A 26 14.73 -3.31 -33.15
CA THR A 26 15.22 -2.00 -32.71
C THR A 26 14.83 -1.75 -31.24
N PRO A 27 15.80 -1.50 -30.33
CA PRO A 27 15.50 -1.26 -28.92
C PRO A 27 14.62 -0.04 -28.71
N LYS A 28 13.45 -0.25 -28.09
CA LYS A 28 12.56 0.84 -27.73
C LYS A 28 12.92 1.40 -26.36
N ALA A 29 13.83 2.38 -26.35
CA ALA A 29 14.34 2.99 -25.12
C ALA A 29 13.25 3.39 -24.10
N ARG A 30 12.09 3.84 -24.60
CA ARG A 30 10.94 4.23 -23.75
C ARG A 30 10.31 3.06 -23.01
N GLU A 31 10.11 1.92 -23.68
CA GLU A 31 9.53 0.71 -23.09
C GLU A 31 10.53 0.06 -22.11
N ILE A 32 11.83 0.08 -22.46
CA ILE A 32 12.91 -0.38 -21.60
C ILE A 32 12.95 0.45 -20.31
N ALA A 33 12.91 1.79 -20.42
CA ALA A 33 12.95 2.67 -19.25
C ALA A 33 11.75 2.46 -18.31
N ALA A 34 10.53 2.29 -18.86
CA ALA A 34 9.34 1.99 -18.07
C ALA A 34 9.47 0.66 -17.32
N SER A 35 9.96 -0.37 -18.02
CA SER A 35 10.19 -1.70 -17.44
C SER A 35 11.23 -1.65 -16.32
N VAL A 36 12.38 -1.00 -16.56
CA VAL A 36 13.46 -0.83 -15.58
C VAL A 36 12.99 -0.06 -14.35
N LYS A 37 12.18 0.98 -14.54
CA LYS A 37 11.58 1.71 -13.41
C LYS A 37 10.73 0.77 -12.54
N LEU A 38 9.87 -0.03 -13.16
CA LEU A 38 9.03 -0.99 -12.45
C LEU A 38 9.86 -2.06 -11.72
N VAL A 39 10.92 -2.57 -12.33
CA VAL A 39 11.85 -3.52 -11.68
C VAL A 39 12.43 -2.94 -10.41
N ASN A 40 12.83 -1.66 -10.46
CA ASN A 40 13.48 -0.99 -9.34
C ASN A 40 12.49 -0.63 -8.20
N GLU A 41 11.21 -0.94 -8.34
CA GLU A 41 10.26 -0.97 -7.22
C GLU A 41 10.36 -2.27 -6.38
N ASN A 42 11.05 -3.31 -6.87
CA ASN A 42 11.25 -4.56 -6.15
C ASN A 42 12.24 -4.38 -4.98
N PRO A 43 11.90 -4.80 -3.75
CA PRO A 43 12.76 -4.58 -2.57
C PRO A 43 14.02 -5.47 -2.53
N ALA A 44 14.12 -6.46 -3.40
CA ALA A 44 15.24 -7.41 -3.44
C ALA A 44 16.02 -7.42 -4.76
N LYS A 45 15.61 -6.61 -5.75
CA LYS A 45 16.26 -6.55 -7.06
C LYS A 45 16.26 -5.14 -7.62
N GLN A 46 17.42 -4.72 -8.12
CA GLN A 46 17.57 -3.55 -8.97
C GLN A 46 18.20 -3.96 -10.30
N SER A 47 17.74 -3.36 -11.39
CA SER A 47 18.24 -3.63 -12.73
C SER A 47 18.59 -2.36 -13.48
N ALA A 48 19.59 -2.47 -14.36
CA ALA A 48 19.93 -1.46 -15.35
C ALA A 48 20.17 -2.13 -16.71
N VAL A 49 19.76 -1.48 -17.78
CA VAL A 49 20.04 -1.92 -19.15
C VAL A 49 21.11 -1.02 -19.74
N LEU A 50 22.22 -1.62 -20.15
CA LEU A 50 23.30 -0.95 -20.86
C LEU A 50 23.25 -1.34 -22.34
N LEU A 51 23.24 -0.34 -23.20
CA LEU A 51 23.34 -0.50 -24.64
C LEU A 51 24.75 -0.12 -25.08
N ARG A 52 25.44 -1.01 -25.80
CA ARG A 52 26.80 -0.81 -26.31
C ARG A 52 26.83 -1.05 -27.82
N PRO A 53 27.71 -0.38 -28.58
CA PRO A 53 27.94 -0.74 -29.99
C PRO A 53 28.25 -2.24 -30.11
N GLY A 54 27.62 -2.90 -31.07
CA GLY A 54 27.81 -4.31 -31.36
C GLY A 54 29.08 -4.59 -32.17
N GLY A 55 29.20 -5.83 -32.65
CA GLY A 55 30.34 -6.26 -33.46
C GLY A 55 30.34 -5.75 -34.91
N THR A 56 29.20 -5.29 -35.41
CA THR A 56 29.00 -4.73 -36.75
C THR A 56 28.33 -3.36 -36.67
N ASP A 57 28.45 -2.56 -37.73
CA ASP A 57 27.70 -1.31 -37.86
C ASP A 57 26.19 -1.59 -37.82
N ASP A 58 25.43 -0.70 -37.16
CA ASP A 58 23.99 -0.81 -36.89
C ASP A 58 23.54 -1.92 -35.91
N GLU A 59 24.47 -2.63 -35.25
CA GLU A 59 24.16 -3.53 -34.14
C GLU A 59 24.39 -2.89 -32.76
N VAL A 60 23.55 -3.30 -31.79
CA VAL A 60 23.65 -2.86 -30.39
C VAL A 60 23.58 -4.08 -29.48
N ASP A 61 24.60 -4.24 -28.65
CA ASP A 61 24.62 -5.24 -27.60
C ASP A 61 23.96 -4.69 -26.33
N ALA A 62 22.95 -5.42 -25.86
CA ALA A 62 22.26 -5.12 -24.62
C ALA A 62 22.72 -6.03 -23.47
N VAL A 63 23.13 -5.40 -22.37
CA VAL A 63 23.53 -6.06 -21.12
C VAL A 63 22.56 -5.65 -20.01
N ILE A 64 21.90 -6.62 -19.39
CA ILE A 64 21.08 -6.41 -18.20
C ILE A 64 21.97 -6.65 -16.99
N ARG A 65 22.27 -5.58 -16.25
CA ARG A 65 22.97 -5.67 -14.97
C ARG A 65 21.94 -5.77 -13.86
N VAL A 66 22.09 -6.80 -13.04
CA VAL A 66 21.23 -7.07 -11.90
C VAL A 66 22.05 -6.94 -10.63
N ALA A 67 21.56 -6.13 -9.70
CA ALA A 67 22.01 -6.12 -8.32
C ALA A 67 20.87 -6.70 -7.47
N ASP A 68 21.07 -7.90 -6.94
CA ASP A 68 20.06 -8.57 -6.14
C ASP A 68 20.56 -8.94 -4.73
N VAL A 69 19.60 -9.14 -3.84
CA VAL A 69 19.81 -9.67 -2.50
C VAL A 69 18.81 -10.80 -2.26
N ARG A 70 18.98 -11.56 -1.16
CA ARG A 70 18.07 -12.67 -0.84
C ARG A 70 16.61 -12.17 -0.83
N PRO A 71 15.71 -12.73 -1.65
CA PRO A 71 14.35 -12.23 -1.83
C PRO A 71 13.42 -12.57 -0.66
N VAL A 72 13.81 -13.54 0.18
CA VAL A 72 13.06 -13.93 1.37
C VAL A 72 13.59 -13.19 2.59
N ARG A 73 12.68 -12.50 3.30
CA ARG A 73 12.96 -11.77 4.53
C ARG A 73 11.95 -12.14 5.61
N TYR A 74 12.43 -12.20 6.86
CA TYR A 74 11.61 -12.36 8.06
C TYR A 74 11.95 -11.23 9.01
N SER A 75 10.96 -10.72 9.74
CA SER A 75 11.19 -9.74 10.80
C SER A 75 10.26 -9.99 11.97
N VAL A 76 10.77 -9.75 13.17
CA VAL A 76 9.96 -9.71 14.39
C VAL A 76 10.15 -8.33 15.02
N SER A 77 9.06 -7.66 15.37
CA SER A 77 9.09 -6.37 16.07
C SER A 77 8.31 -6.44 17.36
N PHE A 78 8.75 -5.64 18.33
CA PHE A 78 8.12 -5.48 19.63
C PHE A 78 8.02 -3.98 19.92
N ASP A 79 6.83 -3.51 20.27
CA ASP A 79 6.58 -2.11 20.57
C ASP A 79 5.49 -1.96 21.64
N ASN A 80 5.21 -0.72 22.02
CA ASN A 80 4.19 -0.35 23.00
C ASN A 80 3.09 0.54 22.42
N THR A 81 2.72 0.33 21.16
CA THR A 81 1.70 1.13 20.45
C THR A 81 0.26 0.88 20.89
N GLY A 82 0.00 -0.23 21.60
CA GLY A 82 -1.33 -0.58 22.09
C GLY A 82 -1.84 0.33 23.22
N ASN A 83 -3.11 0.18 23.59
CA ASN A 83 -3.78 0.97 24.62
C ASN A 83 -4.08 0.15 25.90
N GLU A 84 -4.76 0.75 26.87
CA GLU A 84 -5.06 0.08 28.15
C GLU A 84 -6.10 -1.03 28.02
N GLU A 85 -7.01 -0.92 27.05
CA GLU A 85 -8.11 -1.87 26.81
C GLU A 85 -7.62 -3.15 26.12
N THR A 86 -6.74 -3.01 25.11
CA THR A 86 -6.25 -4.12 24.26
C THR A 86 -4.83 -4.58 24.64
N GLY A 87 -4.23 -3.94 25.63
CA GLY A 87 -2.86 -4.19 26.08
C GLY A 87 -1.82 -3.35 25.36
N LYS A 88 -0.93 -2.74 26.15
CA LYS A 88 0.07 -1.76 25.69
C LYS A 88 1.10 -2.35 24.71
N TYR A 89 1.48 -3.62 24.87
CA TYR A 89 2.57 -4.22 24.09
C TYR A 89 2.06 -4.95 22.87
N ARG A 90 2.71 -4.74 21.72
CA ARG A 90 2.43 -5.46 20.48
C ARG A 90 3.67 -6.23 20.03
N THR A 91 3.44 -7.41 19.48
CA THR A 91 4.45 -8.22 18.80
C THR A 91 3.98 -8.47 17.39
N ALA A 92 4.81 -8.11 16.41
CA ALA A 92 4.52 -8.38 15.00
C ALA A 92 5.53 -9.36 14.42
N PHE A 93 5.03 -10.34 13.70
CA PHE A 93 5.80 -11.25 12.86
C PHE A 93 5.51 -10.89 11.42
N ALA A 94 6.53 -10.72 10.60
CA ALA A 94 6.36 -10.48 9.18
C ALA A 94 7.28 -11.33 8.34
N PHE A 95 6.77 -11.64 7.15
CA PHE A 95 7.42 -12.42 6.12
C PHE A 95 7.24 -11.71 4.79
N GLN A 96 8.32 -11.67 4.01
CA GLN A 96 8.28 -11.19 2.63
C GLN A 96 9.02 -12.16 1.72
N ASN A 97 8.43 -12.45 0.56
CA ASN A 97 9.12 -13.06 -0.58
C ASN A 97 8.98 -12.13 -1.79
N ALA A 98 10.07 -11.51 -2.20
CA ALA A 98 10.13 -10.56 -3.30
C ALA A 98 10.46 -11.17 -4.68
N ASN A 99 10.40 -12.50 -4.80
CA ASN A 99 10.56 -13.20 -6.07
C ASN A 99 9.71 -14.46 -6.14
N LEU A 100 8.41 -14.34 -5.83
CA LEU A 100 7.52 -15.50 -5.90
C LEU A 100 7.42 -16.00 -7.35
N PHE A 101 7.58 -17.32 -7.52
CA PHE A 101 7.60 -18.01 -8.82
C PHE A 101 8.70 -17.57 -9.78
N ASP A 102 9.74 -16.90 -9.30
CA ASP A 102 10.78 -16.29 -10.12
C ASP A 102 10.22 -15.26 -11.13
N ARG A 103 9.18 -14.51 -10.72
CA ARG A 103 8.47 -13.52 -11.56
C ARG A 103 8.47 -12.10 -10.99
N ASP A 104 9.29 -11.80 -9.99
CA ASP A 104 9.29 -10.50 -9.28
C ASP A 104 8.01 -10.18 -8.53
N HIS A 105 7.13 -11.17 -8.38
CA HIS A 105 5.94 -11.03 -7.58
C HIS A 105 6.35 -10.90 -6.11
N VAL A 106 5.75 -9.95 -5.41
CA VAL A 106 6.08 -9.67 -4.01
C VAL A 106 4.91 -10.10 -3.13
N LEU A 107 5.12 -11.14 -2.33
CA LEU A 107 4.21 -11.55 -1.27
C LEU A 107 4.69 -10.99 0.06
N THR A 108 3.83 -10.29 0.78
CA THR A 108 4.09 -9.79 2.13
C THR A 108 3.00 -10.30 3.05
N MET A 109 3.38 -10.84 4.21
CA MET A 109 2.46 -11.32 5.23
C MET A 109 2.88 -10.74 6.58
N GLN A 110 1.91 -10.29 7.39
CA GLN A 110 2.15 -9.83 8.75
C GLN A 110 1.07 -10.36 9.69
N TYR A 111 1.50 -10.76 10.89
CA TYR A 111 0.63 -11.10 12.00
C TYR A 111 1.05 -10.29 13.23
N ILE A 112 0.11 -9.59 13.85
CA ILE A 112 0.31 -8.76 15.05
C ILE A 112 -0.58 -9.31 16.16
N THR A 113 0.00 -9.44 17.36
CA THR A 113 -0.73 -9.85 18.57
C THR A 113 -0.25 -9.08 19.80
N SER A 114 -1.00 -9.19 20.90
CA SER A 114 -0.65 -8.64 22.21
C SER A 114 -0.18 -9.77 23.14
N PRO A 115 1.10 -9.85 23.54
CA PRO A 115 1.62 -10.96 24.34
C PRO A 115 0.90 -11.21 25.67
N LYS A 116 0.36 -10.15 26.29
CA LYS A 116 -0.37 -10.25 27.56
C LYS A 116 -1.87 -10.55 27.38
N ASN A 117 -2.42 -10.19 26.22
CA ASN A 117 -3.85 -10.30 25.89
C ASN A 117 -4.02 -10.96 24.51
N ARG A 118 -3.50 -12.19 24.36
CA ARG A 118 -3.36 -12.85 23.05
C ARG A 118 -4.69 -13.05 22.32
N ASN A 119 -5.77 -13.25 23.06
CA ASN A 119 -7.12 -13.48 22.52
C ASN A 119 -7.84 -12.18 22.13
N ASP A 120 -7.33 -11.02 22.55
CA ASP A 120 -8.01 -9.73 22.36
C ASP A 120 -7.45 -8.97 21.14
N VAL A 121 -6.21 -9.29 20.75
CA VAL A 121 -5.52 -8.64 19.63
C VAL A 121 -4.99 -9.67 18.65
N GLU A 122 -5.69 -9.80 17.54
CA GLU A 122 -5.24 -10.51 16.36
C GLU A 122 -5.42 -9.62 15.14
N VAL A 123 -4.30 -9.29 14.50
CA VAL A 123 -4.30 -8.58 13.22
C VAL A 123 -3.48 -9.36 12.22
N PHE A 124 -4.10 -9.74 11.12
CA PHE A 124 -3.46 -10.46 10.04
C PHE A 124 -3.59 -9.66 8.75
N GLY A 125 -2.50 -9.60 7.98
CA GLY A 125 -2.50 -8.94 6.69
C GLY A 125 -1.64 -9.67 5.67
N VAL A 126 -2.14 -9.73 4.44
CA VAL A 126 -1.47 -10.28 3.28
C VAL A 126 -1.54 -9.25 2.15
N GLY A 127 -0.39 -8.97 1.55
CA GLY A 127 -0.26 -8.17 0.35
C GLY A 127 0.41 -8.97 -0.76
N TYR A 128 -0.09 -8.84 -1.98
CA TYR A 128 0.48 -9.48 -3.16
C TYR A 128 0.57 -8.50 -4.32
N ARG A 129 1.80 -8.24 -4.79
CA ARG A 129 2.08 -7.35 -5.92
C ARG A 129 2.51 -8.14 -7.14
N ILE A 130 1.92 -7.78 -8.28
CA ILE A 130 2.20 -8.35 -9.60
C ILE A 130 2.69 -7.21 -10.52
N PRO A 131 3.97 -7.22 -10.95
CA PRO A 131 4.47 -6.28 -11.95
C PRO A 131 3.98 -6.66 -13.35
N LEU A 132 3.50 -5.66 -14.12
CA LEU A 132 3.04 -5.79 -15.50
C LEU A 132 4.02 -5.06 -16.43
N TYR A 133 5.12 -5.72 -16.77
CA TYR A 133 6.25 -5.09 -17.47
C TYR A 133 5.93 -4.56 -18.87
N GLU A 134 4.98 -5.15 -19.59
CA GLU A 134 4.59 -4.67 -20.91
C GLU A 134 3.94 -3.28 -20.85
N GLN A 135 3.21 -2.98 -19.77
CA GLN A 135 2.54 -1.70 -19.56
C GLN A 135 3.38 -0.74 -18.70
N GLY A 136 4.34 -1.26 -17.93
CA GLY A 136 5.04 -0.51 -16.89
C GLY A 136 4.22 -0.31 -15.61
N ASP A 137 3.14 -1.09 -15.46
CA ASP A 137 2.12 -0.95 -14.42
C ASP A 137 2.24 -2.07 -13.37
N SER A 138 1.42 -2.02 -12.32
CA SER A 138 1.33 -3.13 -11.36
C SER A 138 -0.06 -3.31 -10.78
N ILE A 139 -0.34 -4.53 -10.34
CA ILE A 139 -1.55 -4.86 -9.58
C ILE A 139 -1.13 -5.16 -8.15
N ASP A 140 -1.81 -4.55 -7.17
CA ASP A 140 -1.70 -4.88 -5.76
C ASP A 140 -3.01 -5.51 -5.27
N LEU A 141 -2.91 -6.66 -4.61
CA LEU A 141 -4.02 -7.31 -3.91
C LEU A 141 -3.71 -7.30 -2.41
N VAL A 142 -4.70 -6.94 -1.60
CA VAL A 142 -4.57 -6.91 -0.14
C VAL A 142 -5.74 -7.67 0.47
N ALA A 143 -5.45 -8.48 1.48
CA ALA A 143 -6.44 -9.09 2.34
C ALA A 143 -6.01 -8.90 3.80
N GLY A 144 -6.95 -8.62 4.69
CA GLY A 144 -6.66 -8.38 6.10
C GLY A 144 -7.83 -8.71 7.01
N TYR A 145 -7.51 -9.03 8.25
CA TYR A 145 -8.45 -9.26 9.33
C TYR A 145 -7.92 -8.59 10.60
N SER A 146 -8.82 -8.01 11.40
CA SER A 146 -8.47 -7.38 12.66
C SER A 146 -9.57 -7.55 13.71
N THR A 147 -9.17 -7.82 14.95
CA THR A 147 -10.06 -7.81 16.13
C THR A 147 -9.98 -6.50 16.92
N VAL A 148 -9.23 -5.50 16.43
CA VAL A 148 -9.04 -4.22 17.12
C VAL A 148 -9.58 -3.05 16.29
N ASP A 149 -9.85 -1.94 16.97
CA ASP A 149 -10.44 -0.75 16.35
C ASP A 149 -9.41 0.26 15.81
N SER A 150 -8.12 0.02 16.05
CA SER A 150 -7.01 0.83 15.57
C SER A 150 -5.72 0.03 15.35
N GLY A 151 -4.89 0.49 14.40
CA GLY A 151 -3.55 -0.03 14.13
C GLY A 151 -3.12 0.12 12.67
N THR A 152 -1.86 -0.23 12.37
CA THR A 152 -1.32 -0.24 10.99
C THR A 152 -0.57 -1.54 10.73
N VAL A 153 -0.75 -2.11 9.53
CA VAL A 153 -0.12 -3.37 9.11
C VAL A 153 0.81 -3.11 7.94
N GLN A 154 2.14 -3.10 8.15
CA GLN A 154 3.24 -2.83 7.19
C GLN A 154 2.90 -2.03 5.91
N ASN A 155 2.24 -0.88 6.02
CA ASN A 155 1.76 -0.11 4.85
C ASN A 155 0.81 -0.86 3.88
N LEU A 156 0.33 -2.05 4.26
CA LEU A 156 -0.70 -2.81 3.55
C LEU A 156 -2.06 -2.13 3.71
N PHE A 157 -2.47 -1.91 4.97
CA PHE A 157 -3.70 -1.20 5.33
C PHE A 157 -3.64 -0.61 6.74
N ASN A 158 -4.51 0.36 6.98
CA ASN A 158 -4.80 0.91 8.30
C ASN A 158 -6.07 0.23 8.84
N VAL A 159 -6.02 -0.17 10.11
CA VAL A 159 -7.17 -0.70 10.84
C VAL A 159 -7.96 0.47 11.42
N SER A 160 -9.24 0.55 11.08
CA SER A 160 -10.16 1.57 11.60
C SER A 160 -11.40 0.99 12.29
N GLY A 161 -11.42 -0.32 12.50
CA GLY A 161 -12.51 -1.08 13.10
C GLY A 161 -12.25 -2.58 12.99
N GLN A 162 -12.90 -3.35 13.85
CA GLN A 162 -12.85 -4.82 13.79
C GLN A 162 -13.48 -5.32 12.49
N GLY A 163 -12.94 -6.41 11.94
CA GLY A 163 -13.47 -7.09 10.77
C GLY A 163 -12.42 -7.34 9.69
N SER A 164 -12.85 -7.35 8.43
CA SER A 164 -12.06 -7.82 7.30
C SER A 164 -11.98 -6.79 6.18
N ILE A 165 -10.83 -6.71 5.52
CA ILE A 165 -10.62 -5.87 4.34
C ILE A 165 -10.06 -6.69 3.20
N TYR A 166 -10.60 -6.49 2.00
CA TYR A 166 -10.06 -6.96 0.74
C TYR A 166 -9.93 -5.76 -0.18
N ALA A 167 -8.79 -5.58 -0.83
CA ALA A 167 -8.58 -4.48 -1.76
C ALA A 167 -7.82 -4.94 -2.98
N MET A 168 -8.21 -4.39 -4.14
CA MET A 168 -7.49 -4.53 -5.40
C MET A 168 -7.13 -3.13 -5.90
N ARG A 169 -5.87 -2.94 -6.31
CA ARG A 169 -5.38 -1.68 -6.84
C ARG A 169 -4.68 -1.91 -8.17
N TYR A 170 -5.05 -1.16 -9.19
CA TYR A 170 -4.30 -1.07 -10.45
C TYR A 170 -3.49 0.23 -10.46
N ASN A 171 -2.16 0.11 -10.46
CA ASN A 171 -1.23 1.23 -10.49
C ASN A 171 -0.80 1.52 -11.93
N HIS A 172 -1.34 2.59 -12.49
CA HIS A 172 -0.95 3.07 -13.81
C HIS A 172 0.18 4.10 -13.70
N ASN A 173 1.39 3.71 -14.10
CA ASN A 173 2.59 4.53 -13.99
C ASN A 173 2.76 5.39 -15.24
N PHE A 174 2.72 6.71 -15.05
CA PHE A 174 2.96 7.63 -16.14
C PHE A 174 4.46 7.87 -16.35
N ARG A 175 4.75 8.46 -17.51
CA ARG A 175 6.09 8.94 -17.84
C ARG A 175 6.48 10.08 -16.92
N LYS A 176 7.73 10.08 -16.46
CA LYS A 176 8.28 11.15 -15.63
C LYS A 176 8.15 12.50 -16.35
N ILE A 177 7.71 13.54 -15.63
CA ILE A 177 7.68 14.92 -16.12
C ILE A 177 8.79 15.69 -15.40
N GLY A 178 9.92 15.90 -16.07
CA GLY A 178 11.12 16.44 -15.41
C GLY A 178 11.56 15.52 -14.27
N ASP A 179 11.47 16.01 -13.04
CA ASP A 179 11.77 15.22 -11.84
C ASP A 179 10.56 14.60 -11.13
N LEU A 180 9.36 14.77 -11.69
CA LEU A 180 8.12 14.24 -11.14
C LEU A 180 7.87 12.81 -11.61
N ASP A 181 7.99 11.85 -10.70
CA ASP A 181 7.38 10.53 -10.85
C ASP A 181 5.91 10.62 -10.42
N HIS A 182 4.99 10.17 -11.26
CA HIS A 182 3.56 10.24 -10.98
C HIS A 182 2.79 9.05 -11.54
N ARG A 183 1.63 8.78 -10.95
CA ARG A 183 0.79 7.64 -11.28
C ARG A 183 -0.67 7.89 -10.95
N LEU A 184 -1.54 7.11 -11.57
CA LEU A 184 -2.96 7.00 -11.26
C LEU A 184 -3.24 5.61 -10.69
N VAL A 185 -3.94 5.54 -9.58
CA VAL A 185 -4.29 4.28 -8.90
C VAL A 185 -5.80 4.13 -8.88
N TYR A 186 -6.29 3.04 -9.44
CA TYR A 186 -7.70 2.66 -9.38
C TYR A 186 -7.85 1.63 -8.26
N GLY A 187 -8.70 1.92 -7.28
CA GLY A 187 -8.91 1.06 -6.12
C GLY A 187 -10.32 0.51 -6.05
N LEU A 188 -10.45 -0.76 -5.73
CA LEU A 188 -11.69 -1.45 -5.39
C LEU A 188 -11.50 -2.08 -4.03
N ASP A 189 -12.24 -1.62 -3.02
CA ASP A 189 -12.15 -2.20 -1.69
C ASP A 189 -13.49 -2.84 -1.30
N TYR A 190 -13.41 -3.88 -0.48
CA TYR A 190 -14.51 -4.57 0.17
C TYR A 190 -14.15 -4.67 1.64
N ARG A 191 -14.88 -3.97 2.52
CA ARG A 191 -14.57 -3.92 3.95
C ARG A 191 -15.81 -4.31 4.74
N ILE A 192 -15.64 -5.25 5.67
CA ILE A 192 -16.66 -5.68 6.61
C ILE A 192 -16.24 -5.15 7.97
N TYR A 193 -17.09 -4.33 8.57
CA TYR A 193 -16.94 -3.82 9.92
C TYR A 193 -17.87 -4.57 10.85
N GLN A 194 -17.28 -5.24 11.84
CA GLN A 194 -18.00 -5.97 12.87
C GLN A 194 -18.25 -5.02 14.05
N ASN A 195 -19.52 -4.88 14.43
CA ASN A 195 -19.91 -4.02 15.54
C ASN A 195 -20.39 -4.88 16.71
N GLN A 196 -19.88 -4.61 17.91
CA GLN A 196 -20.39 -5.21 19.14
C GLN A 196 -20.78 -4.10 20.12
N ALA A 197 -22.05 -3.71 20.09
CA ALA A 197 -22.64 -2.77 21.03
C ALA A 197 -23.84 -3.45 21.71
N VAL A 198 -23.58 -4.13 22.83
CA VAL A 198 -24.61 -4.79 23.63
C VAL A 198 -24.91 -3.90 24.85
N PRO A 199 -26.11 -3.30 24.95
CA PRO A 199 -26.51 -2.55 26.14
C PRO A 199 -26.48 -3.42 27.38
N VAL A 200 -26.13 -2.83 28.53
CA VAL A 200 -26.18 -3.50 29.82
C VAL A 200 -27.58 -4.05 30.07
N GLY A 201 -27.71 -5.39 30.18
CA GLY A 201 -28.99 -6.08 30.38
C GLY A 201 -29.68 -6.60 29.11
N SER A 202 -29.08 -6.44 27.93
CA SER A 202 -29.53 -7.03 26.66
C SER A 202 -28.56 -8.13 26.19
N THR A 203 -29.04 -9.07 25.38
CA THR A 203 -28.21 -10.01 24.60
C THR A 203 -28.16 -9.67 23.12
N SER A 204 -28.92 -8.66 22.68
CA SER A 204 -29.00 -8.24 21.28
C SER A 204 -28.07 -7.07 21.01
N ASN A 205 -27.27 -7.20 19.96
CA ASN A 205 -26.42 -6.15 19.43
C ASN A 205 -27.29 -5.03 18.83
N VAL A 206 -27.00 -3.79 19.20
CA VAL A 206 -27.83 -2.62 18.82
C VAL A 206 -27.29 -1.94 17.56
N ILE A 207 -26.02 -2.13 17.24
CA ILE A 207 -25.40 -1.60 16.02
C ILE A 207 -25.13 -2.78 15.08
N PRO A 208 -25.78 -2.86 13.91
CA PRO A 208 -25.53 -3.96 12.97
C PRO A 208 -24.11 -3.89 12.43
N ASP A 209 -23.60 -5.03 11.95
CA ASP A 209 -22.40 -5.05 11.13
C ASP A 209 -22.62 -4.21 9.86
N ILE A 210 -21.52 -3.70 9.29
CA ILE A 210 -21.60 -2.83 8.10
C ILE A 210 -20.58 -3.28 7.07
N THR A 211 -21.04 -3.46 5.84
CA THR A 211 -20.17 -3.75 4.70
C THR A 211 -20.13 -2.57 3.74
N VAL A 212 -18.92 -2.16 3.36
CA VAL A 212 -18.69 -1.08 2.40
C VAL A 212 -17.90 -1.58 1.19
N HIS A 213 -18.19 -0.98 0.03
CA HIS A 213 -17.61 -1.30 -1.27
C HIS A 213 -17.08 -0.04 -1.96
N PRO A 214 -16.08 0.68 -1.39
CA PRO A 214 -15.63 1.91 -1.99
C PRO A 214 -14.83 1.65 -3.26
N VAL A 215 -15.21 2.36 -4.32
CA VAL A 215 -14.38 2.54 -5.51
C VAL A 215 -13.60 3.84 -5.36
N SER A 216 -12.35 3.85 -5.79
CA SER A 216 -11.49 5.02 -5.61
C SER A 216 -10.56 5.28 -6.78
N LEU A 217 -10.19 6.54 -6.92
CA LEU A 217 -9.22 7.04 -7.87
C LEU A 217 -8.21 7.90 -7.13
N THR A 218 -6.93 7.52 -7.19
CA THR A 218 -5.84 8.27 -6.54
C THR A 218 -4.84 8.74 -7.56
N TYR A 219 -4.66 10.05 -7.68
CA TYR A 219 -3.53 10.62 -8.38
C TYR A 219 -2.44 10.96 -7.37
N GLY A 220 -1.21 10.53 -7.62
CA GLY A 220 -0.09 10.79 -6.71
C GLY A 220 1.21 10.98 -7.45
N GLY A 221 2.14 11.68 -6.80
CA GLY A 221 3.46 11.91 -7.36
C GLY A 221 4.54 12.15 -6.31
N GLN A 222 5.79 11.99 -6.75
CA GLN A 222 7.00 12.21 -5.99
C GLN A 222 8.02 12.99 -6.82
N LEU A 223 8.58 14.04 -6.21
CA LEU A 223 9.66 14.86 -6.71
C LEU A 223 10.89 14.58 -5.85
N ARG A 224 11.98 14.13 -6.46
CA ARG A 224 13.26 13.92 -5.77
C ARG A 224 14.33 14.79 -6.38
N ALA A 225 14.99 15.56 -5.53
CA ALA A 225 16.18 16.36 -5.84
C ALA A 225 17.21 16.19 -4.70
N ASP A 226 18.44 16.63 -4.91
CA ASP A 226 19.58 16.34 -4.02
C ASP A 226 19.32 16.60 -2.52
N GLN A 227 18.61 17.68 -2.20
CA GLN A 227 18.27 18.06 -0.81
C GLN A 227 16.77 18.03 -0.51
N ARG A 228 15.92 17.74 -1.49
CA ARG A 228 14.46 17.90 -1.39
C ARG A 228 13.76 16.63 -1.85
N ASP A 229 12.90 16.07 -1.01
CA ASP A 229 11.98 15.01 -1.37
C ASP A 229 10.55 15.48 -1.05
N ALA A 230 9.69 15.51 -2.06
CA ALA A 230 8.29 15.89 -1.89
C ALA A 230 7.39 14.83 -2.50
N SER A 231 6.36 14.40 -1.79
CA SER A 231 5.31 13.54 -2.30
C SER A 231 3.93 14.11 -2.01
N PHE A 232 2.96 13.79 -2.86
CA PHE A 232 1.58 14.19 -2.68
C PHE A 232 0.62 13.12 -3.21
N TYR A 233 -0.61 13.15 -2.73
CA TYR A 233 -1.71 12.38 -3.28
C TYR A 233 -3.03 13.14 -3.18
N VAL A 234 -3.91 12.87 -4.13
CA VAL A 234 -5.31 13.26 -4.14
C VAL A 234 -6.13 12.00 -4.44
N ASN A 235 -6.96 11.59 -3.49
CA ASN A 235 -7.83 10.44 -3.58
C ASN A 235 -9.28 10.89 -3.56
N PHE A 236 -10.04 10.43 -4.53
CA PHE A 236 -11.50 10.46 -4.52
C PHE A 236 -12.01 9.04 -4.31
N SER A 237 -12.99 8.87 -3.41
CA SER A 237 -13.63 7.60 -3.17
C SER A 237 -15.14 7.76 -3.05
N GLN A 238 -15.88 6.80 -3.61
CA GLN A 238 -17.33 6.72 -3.50
C GLN A 238 -17.72 5.30 -3.10
N ASN A 239 -18.60 5.18 -2.11
CA ASN A 239 -19.14 3.88 -1.73
C ASN A 239 -20.23 3.41 -2.68
N ILE A 240 -20.20 2.12 -3.02
CA ILE A 240 -21.29 1.47 -3.76
C ILE A 240 -22.16 0.69 -2.75
N PRO A 241 -23.44 1.05 -2.59
CA PRO A 241 -24.35 0.37 -1.68
C PRO A 241 -24.74 -1.00 -2.24
N GLY A 242 -25.06 -1.94 -1.34
CA GLY A 242 -25.56 -3.27 -1.69
C GLY A 242 -24.87 -4.39 -0.91
N GLY A 243 -25.22 -5.63 -1.23
CA GLY A 243 -24.71 -6.81 -0.52
C GLY A 243 -25.30 -6.99 0.88
N ASN A 244 -24.80 -8.01 1.59
CA ASN A 244 -25.15 -8.22 2.99
C ASN A 244 -24.55 -7.09 3.84
N ASP A 245 -25.33 -6.53 4.76
CA ASP A 245 -24.88 -5.46 5.66
C ASP A 245 -24.41 -4.16 4.97
N GLY A 246 -24.66 -3.99 3.66
CA GLY A 246 -24.26 -2.79 2.89
C GLY A 246 -25.42 -1.99 2.28
N ALA A 247 -26.67 -2.30 2.64
CA ALA A 247 -27.84 -1.53 2.24
C ALA A 247 -28.04 -0.27 3.11
N GLN A 248 -28.79 0.71 2.60
CA GLN A 248 -29.07 1.98 3.29
C GLN A 248 -29.62 1.78 4.72
N ALA A 249 -30.49 0.79 4.93
CA ALA A 249 -31.04 0.51 6.25
C ALA A 249 -29.98 0.22 7.33
N ASN A 250 -28.85 -0.40 6.95
CA ASN A 250 -27.75 -0.69 7.89
C ASN A 250 -26.95 0.58 8.21
N PHE A 251 -26.80 1.47 7.23
CA PHE A 251 -26.19 2.78 7.43
C PHE A 251 -27.04 3.66 8.33
N ASP A 252 -28.36 3.72 8.09
CA ASP A 252 -29.31 4.47 8.92
C ASP A 252 -29.31 3.98 10.38
N ALA A 253 -29.20 2.66 10.57
CA ALA A 253 -29.12 2.04 11.89
C ALA A 253 -27.79 2.32 12.61
N SER A 254 -26.69 2.55 11.87
CA SER A 254 -25.38 2.85 12.44
C SER A 254 -25.18 4.35 12.71
N ARG A 255 -25.61 5.20 11.79
CA ARG A 255 -25.46 6.65 11.88
C ARG A 255 -26.60 7.34 11.14
N LEU A 256 -27.32 8.17 11.89
CA LEU A 256 -28.39 9.00 11.34
C LEU A 256 -27.87 9.84 10.17
N ASP A 257 -28.65 9.87 9.09
CA ASP A 257 -28.40 10.61 7.84
C ASP A 257 -27.11 10.24 7.09
N ALA A 258 -26.46 9.11 7.41
CA ALA A 258 -25.31 8.64 6.65
C ALA A 258 -25.75 7.91 5.36
N PRO A 259 -25.50 8.48 4.16
CA PRO A 259 -25.85 7.78 2.93
C PRO A 259 -24.89 6.61 2.71
N ALA A 260 -25.42 5.46 2.30
CA ALA A 260 -24.62 4.33 1.84
C ALA A 260 -23.84 4.63 0.54
N THR A 261 -24.08 5.78 -0.11
CA THR A 261 -23.41 6.25 -1.33
C THR A 261 -22.39 7.37 -1.06
N TYR A 262 -21.95 7.50 0.19
CA TYR A 262 -21.07 8.59 0.63
C TYR A 262 -19.84 8.77 -0.26
N ARG A 263 -19.34 10.01 -0.30
CA ARG A 263 -18.14 10.39 -1.06
C ARG A 263 -17.10 11.00 -0.15
N ILE A 264 -15.84 10.64 -0.38
CA ILE A 264 -14.71 11.11 0.42
C ILE A 264 -13.62 11.63 -0.52
N TRP A 265 -13.11 12.80 -0.18
CA TRP A 265 -11.85 13.32 -0.69
C TRP A 265 -10.78 13.17 0.39
N ARG A 266 -9.65 12.55 0.04
CA ARG A 266 -8.46 12.50 0.88
C ARG A 266 -7.30 13.13 0.15
N LEU A 267 -6.64 14.09 0.79
CA LEU A 267 -5.49 14.79 0.26
C LEU A 267 -4.36 14.68 1.26
N GLY A 268 -3.15 14.52 0.77
CA GLY A 268 -2.00 14.58 1.66
C GLY A 268 -0.70 14.77 0.92
N GLY A 269 0.34 15.02 1.69
CA GLY A 269 1.67 15.21 1.17
C GLY A 269 2.73 15.19 2.25
N VAL A 270 3.95 14.88 1.82
CA VAL A 270 5.13 14.88 2.65
C VAL A 270 6.18 15.72 1.97
N TYR A 271 6.82 16.62 2.72
CA TYR A 271 7.97 17.37 2.27
C TYR A 271 9.13 17.14 3.23
N THR A 272 10.29 16.76 2.68
CA THR A 272 11.51 16.51 3.42
C THR A 272 12.63 17.36 2.84
N TYR A 273 13.36 18.08 3.69
CA TYR A 273 14.53 18.86 3.30
C TYR A 273 15.74 18.44 4.15
N SER A 274 16.83 18.04 3.49
CA SER A 274 18.08 17.63 4.12
C SER A 274 19.11 18.76 4.02
N PHE A 275 19.57 19.25 5.16
CA PHE A 275 20.59 20.30 5.26
C PHE A 275 22.01 19.70 5.17
N GLN A 276 23.03 20.54 4.94
CA GLN A 276 24.41 20.09 4.70
C GLN A 276 25.13 19.48 5.93
N ASP A 277 24.53 19.56 7.12
CA ASP A 277 25.10 19.03 8.38
C ASP A 277 24.29 17.84 8.95
N ALA A 278 23.72 17.00 8.07
CA ALA A 278 22.89 15.84 8.43
C ALA A 278 21.58 16.17 9.20
N TRP A 279 21.22 17.44 9.33
CA TRP A 279 19.90 17.84 9.81
C TRP A 279 18.84 17.60 8.75
N GLN A 280 17.63 17.25 9.18
CA GLN A 280 16.49 17.04 8.29
C GLN A 280 15.23 17.71 8.84
N PHE A 281 14.54 18.47 7.99
CA PHE A 281 13.19 18.96 8.24
C PHE A 281 12.19 18.08 7.51
N ARG A 282 11.10 17.70 8.18
CA ARG A 282 10.01 16.91 7.58
C ARG A 282 8.64 17.47 7.97
N LEU A 283 7.81 17.70 6.97
CA LEU A 283 6.40 18.09 7.10
C LEU A 283 5.52 17.00 6.48
N LYS A 284 4.50 16.54 7.21
CA LYS A 284 3.47 15.61 6.72
C LYS A 284 2.11 16.27 6.94
N VAL A 285 1.26 16.26 5.92
CA VAL A 285 -0.11 16.79 5.96
C VAL A 285 -1.05 15.73 5.41
N ASP A 286 -2.13 15.45 6.11
CA ASP A 286 -3.22 14.58 5.68
C ASP A 286 -4.55 15.28 5.97
N THR A 287 -5.49 15.18 5.05
CA THR A 287 -6.77 15.87 5.10
C THR A 287 -7.86 14.98 4.53
N GLN A 288 -9.01 14.95 5.20
CA GLN A 288 -10.21 14.29 4.72
C GLN A 288 -11.36 15.29 4.64
N TYR A 289 -12.10 15.27 3.54
CA TYR A 289 -13.30 16.07 3.33
C TYR A 289 -14.43 15.21 2.78
N SER A 290 -15.63 15.36 3.35
CA SER A 290 -16.86 14.78 2.85
C SER A 290 -18.02 15.74 3.10
N GLN A 291 -18.97 15.79 2.18
CA GLN A 291 -20.24 16.50 2.37
C GLN A 291 -21.28 15.60 3.06
N ASP A 292 -21.01 14.30 3.12
CA ASP A 292 -21.91 13.30 3.65
C ASP A 292 -21.52 12.97 5.10
N PRO A 293 -22.48 12.72 6.01
CA PRO A 293 -22.18 12.12 7.29
C PRO A 293 -21.57 10.72 7.09
N LEU A 294 -20.37 10.49 7.64
CA LEU A 294 -19.65 9.23 7.48
C LEU A 294 -19.84 8.32 8.70
N ILE A 295 -19.96 7.01 8.47
CA ILE A 295 -19.87 6.00 9.53
C ILE A 295 -18.49 6.07 10.22
N ALA A 296 -18.43 5.74 11.51
CA ALA A 296 -17.23 5.93 12.33
C ALA A 296 -15.95 5.29 11.74
N PRO A 297 -15.99 4.07 11.16
CA PRO A 297 -14.78 3.47 10.57
C PRO A 297 -14.22 4.20 9.33
N GLU A 298 -15.01 5.06 8.68
CA GLU A 298 -14.61 5.84 7.50
C GLU A 298 -14.22 7.29 7.85
N GLN A 299 -14.42 7.70 9.09
CA GLN A 299 -14.02 9.02 9.59
C GLN A 299 -12.50 9.10 9.80
N PHE A 300 -11.99 10.33 9.76
CA PHE A 300 -10.58 10.59 9.93
C PHE A 300 -10.24 10.55 11.42
N GLY A 301 -9.51 9.53 11.84
CA GLY A 301 -9.01 9.44 13.21
C GLY A 301 -7.83 10.39 13.43
N ILE A 302 -7.90 11.21 14.49
CA ILE A 302 -6.80 12.04 14.97
C ILE A 302 -6.30 11.46 16.31
N GLY A 303 -4.99 11.26 16.44
CA GLY A 303 -4.31 10.70 17.63
C GLY A 303 -3.52 9.42 17.33
N GLY A 304 -2.35 9.28 17.95
CA GLY A 304 -1.43 8.14 17.78
C GLY A 304 -0.16 8.49 17.00
N ALA A 305 0.77 7.52 16.93
CA ALA A 305 2.10 7.72 16.35
C ALA A 305 2.08 8.17 14.88
N GLU A 306 1.05 7.78 14.12
CA GLU A 306 0.91 8.03 12.68
C GLU A 306 0.16 9.32 12.30
N SER A 307 -0.48 9.98 13.28
CA SER A 307 -1.17 11.27 13.10
C SER A 307 -0.56 12.36 13.99
N ILE A 308 -1.14 12.64 15.16
CA ILE A 308 -0.59 13.59 16.14
C ILE A 308 0.11 12.81 17.26
N ARG A 309 1.45 12.75 17.15
CA ARG A 309 2.31 12.19 18.19
C ARG A 309 2.10 12.94 19.51
N GLY A 310 2.04 12.20 20.62
CA GLY A 310 1.78 12.74 21.97
C GLY A 310 0.38 12.45 22.51
N PHE A 311 -0.52 11.90 21.70
CA PHE A 311 -1.83 11.38 22.12
C PHE A 311 -1.89 9.86 21.95
N ASN A 312 -2.72 9.20 22.77
CA ASN A 312 -3.06 7.79 22.55
C ASN A 312 -3.74 7.61 21.17
N GLU A 313 -3.68 6.40 20.61
CA GLU A 313 -4.30 6.10 19.30
C GLU A 313 -5.78 6.52 19.29
N ARG A 314 -6.18 7.31 18.27
CA ARG A 314 -7.56 7.76 17.99
C ARG A 314 -8.24 8.49 19.18
N TYR A 315 -7.82 9.72 19.45
CA TYR A 315 -8.31 10.56 20.56
C TYR A 315 -9.63 11.31 20.27
N THR A 316 -10.06 11.46 19.01
CA THR A 316 -11.31 12.17 18.68
C THR A 316 -12.14 11.46 17.61
N SER A 317 -13.42 11.19 17.92
CA SER A 317 -14.48 10.76 17.00
C SER A 317 -15.34 11.94 16.54
#